data_AF-A0A2R6M3L5-F1
#
_entry.id   AF-A0A2R6M3L5-F1
#
_cell.length_a   1.000
_cell.length_b   1.000
_cell.length_c   1.000
_cell.angle_alpha   90.00
_cell.angle_beta   90.00
_cell.angle_gamma   90.00
#
_symmetry.space_group_name_H-M   'P 1'
#
loop_
_entity.id
_entity.type
_entity.pdbx_description
1 polymer ?
#
loop_
_entity_poly.entity_id
_entity_poly.type
_entity_poly.pdbx_seq_one_letter_code
_entity_poly.pdbx_strand_id
1 'polypeptide(L)'
;MDSAEFLDLLGNANRRRILRLLSQRPCYVTEISEYLGVSPKAVIDHLRKLEDAGLVESRTDDRRRKYFSISRHVRLEVTVSPYEFGTKSAYPASSGLDITSCRQVSIELDPDSVEAGLEGDSHEAPDEDGQLVADDGSDADDEVEGPAIATLAERLNEFEALERELSLAQRWAQGRITALREALAKRVDHGDPRLVSAVLVAVADGATQVEEISREAEAPPRVVEDVLEELAAGGIVEREGRHWSLVS
;
A
#
# COMPACT_ATOMS: atom_id res chain seq x y z
N MET A 1 18.39 1.50 -3.29
CA MET A 1 18.06 0.07 -3.36
C MET A 1 17.13 -0.18 -4.54
N ASP A 2 17.62 -0.85 -5.55
CA ASP A 2 16.80 -1.20 -6.73
C ASP A 2 15.64 -2.15 -6.34
N SER A 3 14.55 -2.16 -7.10
CA SER A 3 13.38 -3.02 -6.85
C SER A 3 13.75 -4.50 -6.78
N ALA A 4 14.68 -4.93 -7.64
CA ALA A 4 15.18 -6.31 -7.67
C ALA A 4 15.98 -6.67 -6.41
N GLU A 5 16.85 -5.77 -5.95
CA GLU A 5 17.62 -5.93 -4.70
C GLU A 5 16.69 -6.00 -3.48
N PHE A 6 15.62 -5.20 -3.49
CA PHE A 6 14.59 -5.23 -2.45
C PHE A 6 13.81 -6.55 -2.44
N LEU A 7 13.47 -7.08 -3.62
CA LEU A 7 12.82 -8.39 -3.75
C LEU A 7 13.73 -9.53 -3.31
N ASP A 8 15.02 -9.50 -3.62
CA ASP A 8 15.97 -10.49 -3.13
C ASP A 8 16.10 -10.42 -1.60
N LEU A 9 16.15 -9.21 -1.06
CA LEU A 9 16.09 -8.99 0.38
C LEU A 9 14.79 -9.57 0.97
N LEU A 10 13.62 -9.31 0.39
CA LEU A 10 12.37 -9.90 0.88
C LEU A 10 12.19 -11.39 0.53
N GLY A 11 13.04 -11.97 -0.33
CA GLY A 11 12.97 -13.36 -0.76
C GLY A 11 13.14 -14.37 0.38
N ASN A 12 13.84 -13.99 1.44
CA ASN A 12 14.02 -14.84 2.61
C ASN A 12 12.82 -14.82 3.58
N ALA A 13 12.29 -16.01 3.89
CA ALA A 13 11.12 -16.16 4.76
C ALA A 13 11.34 -15.62 6.19
N ASN A 14 12.54 -15.78 6.76
CA ASN A 14 12.84 -15.29 8.11
C ASN A 14 12.88 -13.76 8.12
N ARG A 15 13.44 -13.11 7.09
CA ARG A 15 13.42 -11.64 7.00
C ARG A 15 11.98 -11.10 6.92
N ARG A 16 11.10 -11.74 6.14
CA ARG A 16 9.66 -11.37 6.11
C ARG A 16 8.98 -11.56 7.47
N ARG A 17 9.30 -12.65 8.18
CA ARG A 17 8.75 -12.91 9.53
C ARG A 17 9.24 -11.88 10.56
N ILE A 18 10.51 -11.49 10.51
CA ILE A 18 11.06 -10.41 11.35
C ILE A 18 10.30 -9.11 11.09
N LEU A 19 10.16 -8.70 9.82
CA LEU A 19 9.44 -7.47 9.47
C LEU A 19 7.98 -7.49 9.94
N ARG A 20 7.30 -8.63 9.84
CA ARG A 20 5.93 -8.79 10.37
C ARG A 20 5.86 -8.66 11.88
N LEU A 21 6.87 -9.11 12.61
CA LEU A 21 6.91 -8.96 14.06
C LEU A 21 7.21 -7.49 14.44
N LEU A 22 8.17 -6.86 13.76
CA LEU A 22 8.56 -5.47 13.99
C LEU A 22 7.50 -4.45 13.56
N SER A 23 6.54 -4.84 12.70
CA SER A 23 5.42 -3.97 12.33
C SER A 23 4.40 -3.79 13.45
N GLN A 24 4.38 -4.70 14.42
CA GLN A 24 3.44 -4.66 15.55
C GLN A 24 4.04 -3.92 16.75
N ARG A 25 5.33 -4.13 17.03
CA ARG A 25 6.05 -3.47 18.13
C ARG A 25 7.57 -3.56 17.93
N PRO A 26 8.35 -2.67 18.55
CA PRO A 26 9.79 -2.86 18.66
C PRO A 26 10.14 -4.14 19.43
N CYS A 27 11.14 -4.88 18.96
CA CYS A 27 11.56 -6.15 19.58
C CYS A 27 13.08 -6.23 19.74
N TYR A 28 13.55 -7.00 20.73
CA TYR A 28 14.98 -7.34 20.87
C TYR A 28 15.28 -8.75 20.34
N VAL A 29 16.58 -9.03 20.12
CA VAL A 29 17.05 -10.22 19.38
C VAL A 29 16.51 -11.53 19.94
N THR A 30 16.42 -11.69 21.27
CA THR A 30 16.00 -12.97 21.86
C THR A 30 14.49 -13.21 21.68
N GLU A 31 13.64 -12.17 21.73
CA GLU A 31 12.21 -12.31 21.43
C GLU A 31 12.01 -12.77 19.98
N ILE A 32 12.78 -12.18 19.06
CA ILE A 32 12.75 -12.52 17.64
C ILE A 32 13.22 -13.97 17.44
N SER A 33 14.30 -14.37 18.13
CA SER A 33 14.84 -15.73 18.09
C SER A 33 13.84 -16.78 18.59
N GLU A 34 13.19 -16.52 19.73
CA GLU A 34 12.16 -17.38 20.32
C GLU A 34 10.94 -17.50 19.40
N TYR A 35 10.46 -16.38 18.85
CA TYR A 35 9.28 -16.37 17.98
C TYR A 35 9.52 -17.10 16.66
N LEU A 36 10.69 -16.92 16.04
CA LEU A 36 10.99 -17.54 14.74
C LEU A 36 11.54 -18.97 14.86
N GLY A 37 11.97 -19.40 16.05
CA GLY A 37 12.63 -20.70 16.26
C GLY A 37 14.00 -20.80 15.58
N VAL A 38 14.70 -19.67 15.41
CA VAL A 38 16.04 -19.60 14.77
C VAL A 38 17.08 -19.13 15.78
N SER A 39 18.34 -19.49 15.55
CA SER A 39 19.43 -19.10 16.46
C SER A 39 19.60 -17.57 16.54
N PRO A 40 19.98 -17.02 17.71
CA PRO A 40 20.20 -15.58 17.87
C PRO A 40 21.22 -15.01 16.87
N LYS A 41 22.24 -15.81 16.49
CA LYS A 41 23.24 -15.42 15.49
C LYS A 41 22.61 -15.21 14.12
N ALA A 42 21.75 -16.14 13.68
CA ALA A 42 21.04 -16.00 12.40
C ALA A 42 20.11 -14.79 12.40
N VAL A 43 19.44 -14.50 13.53
CA VAL A 43 18.61 -13.31 13.68
C VAL A 43 19.45 -12.03 13.57
N ILE A 44 20.61 -11.96 14.22
CA ILE A 44 21.53 -10.82 14.12
C ILE A 44 21.97 -10.62 12.67
N ASP A 45 22.30 -11.69 11.95
CA ASP A 45 22.72 -11.60 10.54
C ASP A 45 21.57 -11.12 9.64
N HIS A 46 20.33 -11.54 9.91
CA HIS A 46 19.15 -11.02 9.21
C HIS A 46 18.88 -9.54 9.52
N LEU A 47 18.97 -9.15 10.79
CA LEU A 47 18.76 -7.77 11.22
C LEU A 47 19.81 -6.83 10.63
N ARG A 48 21.09 -7.24 10.58
CA ARG A 48 22.14 -6.47 9.90
C ARG A 48 21.81 -6.19 8.44
N LYS A 49 21.41 -7.22 7.68
CA LYS A 49 21.02 -7.04 6.28
C LYS A 49 19.83 -6.10 6.11
N LEU A 50 18.87 -6.14 7.04
CA LEU A 50 17.71 -5.23 7.05
C LEU A 50 18.09 -3.80 7.46
N GLU A 51 19.06 -3.65 8.36
CA GLU A 51 19.61 -2.37 8.82
C GLU A 51 20.47 -1.70 7.73
N ASP A 52 21.32 -2.47 7.06
CA ASP A 52 22.12 -2.03 5.90
C ASP A 52 21.22 -1.56 4.74
N ALA A 53 20.05 -2.20 4.57
CA ALA A 53 19.01 -1.79 3.63
C ALA A 53 18.20 -0.56 4.09
N GLY A 54 18.39 -0.12 5.34
CA GLY A 54 17.65 0.94 6.01
C GLY A 54 16.15 0.64 6.20
N LEU A 55 15.76 -0.64 6.21
CA LEU A 55 14.39 -1.06 6.54
C LEU A 55 14.15 -1.05 8.04
N VAL A 56 15.19 -1.38 8.80
CA VAL A 56 15.16 -1.50 10.25
C VAL A 56 16.22 -0.56 10.82
N GLU A 57 15.92 0.03 11.96
CA GLU A 57 16.89 0.77 12.76
C GLU A 57 16.95 0.17 14.15
N SER A 58 17.94 0.63 14.92
CA SER A 58 18.14 0.14 16.26
C SER A 58 18.30 1.26 17.28
N ARG A 59 17.57 1.15 18.38
CA ARG A 59 17.62 2.07 19.53
C ARG A 59 18.12 1.33 20.75
N THR A 60 19.01 1.97 21.51
CA THR A 60 19.48 1.43 22.79
C THR A 60 18.74 2.13 23.92
N ASP A 61 18.13 1.34 24.79
CA ASP A 61 17.46 1.81 26.00
C ASP A 61 18.48 2.03 27.16
N ASP A 62 18.05 2.69 28.23
CA ASP A 62 18.86 3.02 29.42
C ASP A 62 19.50 1.77 30.07
N ARG A 63 18.87 0.61 29.90
CA ARG A 63 19.37 -0.70 30.34
C ARG A 63 20.36 -1.34 29.37
N ARG A 64 20.90 -0.59 28.40
CA ARG A 64 21.77 -1.06 27.31
C ARG A 64 21.19 -2.20 26.47
N ARG A 65 19.86 -2.27 26.38
CA ARG A 65 19.16 -3.24 25.53
C ARG A 65 18.91 -2.62 24.16
N LYS A 66 19.31 -3.35 23.11
CA LYS A 66 19.15 -2.92 21.71
C LYS A 66 17.82 -3.44 21.18
N TYR A 67 16.89 -2.52 20.94
CA TYR A 67 15.60 -2.78 20.31
C TYR A 67 15.68 -2.43 18.83
N PHE A 68 14.96 -3.19 18.01
CA PHE A 68 14.85 -2.97 16.58
C PHE A 68 13.43 -2.53 16.22
N SER A 69 13.31 -1.59 15.30
CA SER A 69 12.03 -1.06 14.80
C SER A 69 12.13 -0.79 13.30
N ILE A 70 10.99 -0.71 12.60
CA ILE A 70 10.97 -0.35 11.17
C ILE A 70 11.29 1.14 11.02
N SER A 71 12.41 1.46 10.36
CA SER A 71 12.92 2.83 10.24
C SER A 71 12.05 3.73 9.35
N ARG A 72 11.48 3.17 8.27
CA ARG A 72 10.66 3.93 7.32
C ARG A 72 9.55 3.11 6.69
N HIS A 73 8.51 3.79 6.23
CA HIS A 73 7.46 3.20 5.41
C HIS A 73 8.03 2.89 4.02
N VAL A 74 7.83 1.66 3.54
CA VAL A 74 8.23 1.23 2.20
C VAL A 74 7.03 0.57 1.53
N ARG A 75 6.78 0.92 0.26
CA ARG A 75 5.75 0.30 -0.56
C ARG A 75 6.40 -0.28 -1.81
N LEU A 76 6.13 -1.56 -2.03
CA LEU A 76 6.49 -2.28 -3.24
C LEU A 76 5.21 -2.81 -3.86
N GLU A 77 4.99 -2.50 -5.13
CA GLU A 77 3.92 -3.06 -5.93
C GLU A 77 4.52 -3.96 -7.00
N VAL A 78 4.03 -5.20 -7.06
CA VAL A 78 4.46 -6.20 -8.02
C VAL A 78 3.25 -6.63 -8.81
N THR A 79 3.26 -6.34 -10.11
CA THR A 79 2.24 -6.79 -11.05
C THR A 79 2.76 -8.04 -11.74
N VAL A 80 1.94 -9.11 -11.70
CA VAL A 80 2.22 -10.36 -12.42
C VAL A 80 0.95 -10.76 -13.17
N SER A 81 1.00 -10.67 -14.48
CA SER A 81 -0.05 -11.14 -15.39
C SER A 81 0.61 -11.83 -16.60
N PRO A 82 -0.15 -12.56 -17.44
CA PRO A 82 0.37 -13.09 -18.70
C PRO A 82 0.92 -12.01 -19.64
N TYR A 83 0.54 -10.75 -19.44
CA TYR A 83 0.84 -9.62 -20.31
C TYR A 83 1.85 -8.64 -19.71
N GLU A 84 2.05 -8.67 -18.39
CA GLU A 84 2.91 -7.73 -17.69
C GLU A 84 3.62 -8.38 -16.50
N PHE A 85 4.92 -8.14 -16.41
CA PHE A 85 5.68 -8.30 -15.17
C PHE A 85 6.34 -6.97 -14.82
N GLY A 86 5.79 -6.30 -13.81
CA GLY A 86 6.19 -4.94 -13.41
C GLY A 86 6.49 -4.85 -11.93
N THR A 87 7.53 -4.08 -11.57
CA THR A 87 7.79 -3.72 -10.17
C THR A 87 7.84 -2.21 -10.02
N LYS A 88 6.87 -1.63 -9.31
CA LYS A 88 6.85 -0.20 -8.98
C LYS A 88 7.37 -0.08 -7.54
N SER A 89 8.64 0.31 -7.37
CA SER A 89 9.18 0.67 -6.06
C SER A 89 8.86 2.13 -5.78
N ALA A 90 7.97 2.38 -4.82
CA ALA A 90 7.79 3.71 -4.29
C ALA A 90 8.89 3.94 -3.25
N TYR A 91 10.01 4.52 -3.69
CA TYR A 91 10.72 5.43 -2.81
C TYR A 91 9.71 6.48 -2.31
N PRO A 92 9.83 7.00 -1.07
CA PRO A 92 9.02 8.14 -0.68
C PRO A 92 9.26 9.22 -1.74
N ALA A 93 8.24 9.47 -2.55
CA ALA A 93 8.36 10.33 -3.70
C ALA A 93 8.88 11.67 -3.20
N SER A 94 9.91 12.18 -3.87
CA SER A 94 10.33 13.56 -3.71
C SER A 94 9.07 14.42 -3.75
N SER A 95 8.97 15.34 -2.80
CA SER A 95 7.87 16.28 -2.58
C SER A 95 7.67 17.30 -3.73
N GLY A 96 8.08 16.96 -4.95
CA GLY A 96 8.05 17.80 -6.14
C GLY A 96 7.32 17.20 -7.34
N LEU A 97 6.35 16.31 -7.12
CA LEU A 97 5.41 15.90 -8.18
C LEU A 97 4.32 16.99 -8.32
N ASP A 98 4.36 17.69 -9.43
CA ASP A 98 3.37 18.70 -9.82
C ASP A 98 2.04 18.02 -10.17
N ILE A 99 1.10 18.04 -9.24
CA ILE A 99 -0.24 17.44 -9.34
C ILE A 99 -1.23 18.34 -10.11
N THR A 100 -0.81 19.50 -10.63
CA THR A 100 -1.74 20.43 -11.31
C THR A 100 -2.38 19.83 -12.58
N SER A 101 -1.90 18.68 -13.07
CA SER A 101 -2.52 17.92 -14.16
C SER A 101 -3.68 17.00 -13.72
N CYS A 102 -3.82 16.67 -12.43
CA CYS A 102 -4.88 15.78 -11.96
C CYS A 102 -6.10 16.61 -11.49
N ARG A 103 -7.10 16.74 -12.37
CA ARG A 103 -8.44 17.24 -12.00
C ARG A 103 -9.35 16.05 -11.72
N GLN A 104 -9.56 15.74 -10.45
CA GLN A 104 -10.70 14.95 -9.93
C GLN A 104 -10.97 13.64 -10.70
N VAL A 105 -10.32 12.55 -10.28
CA VAL A 105 -10.64 11.20 -10.77
C VAL A 105 -12.10 10.89 -10.42
N SER A 106 -12.96 10.89 -11.45
CA SER A 106 -14.35 10.46 -11.38
C SER A 106 -14.45 9.19 -12.21
N ILE A 107 -14.73 8.06 -11.57
CA ILE A 107 -14.80 6.75 -12.22
C ILE A 107 -16.28 6.47 -12.46
N GLU A 108 -16.76 6.75 -13.66
CA GLU A 108 -18.02 6.22 -14.18
C GLU A 108 -17.68 4.97 -14.99
N LEU A 109 -17.92 3.80 -14.40
CA LEU A 109 -17.83 2.51 -15.09
C LEU A 109 -19.24 2.14 -15.52
N ASP A 110 -19.47 2.04 -16.82
CA ASP A 110 -20.67 1.43 -17.36
C ASP A 110 -20.49 -0.11 -17.34
N PRO A 111 -21.16 -0.83 -16.41
CA PRO A 111 -20.90 -2.26 -16.19
C PRO A 111 -21.33 -3.13 -17.38
N ASP A 112 -22.17 -2.63 -18.29
CA ASP A 112 -22.79 -3.41 -19.36
C ASP A 112 -21.92 -3.54 -20.62
N SER A 113 -20.73 -2.92 -20.64
CA SER A 113 -19.88 -2.86 -21.85
C SER A 113 -18.90 -4.04 -21.99
N VAL A 114 -18.91 -5.02 -21.07
CA VAL A 114 -17.98 -6.16 -21.07
C VAL A 114 -18.61 -7.42 -21.69
N GLU A 115 -19.94 -7.51 -21.72
CA GLU A 115 -20.64 -8.75 -22.15
C GLU A 115 -21.20 -8.69 -23.59
N ALA A 116 -21.25 -7.52 -24.24
CA ALA A 116 -21.98 -7.37 -25.51
C ALA A 116 -21.31 -7.95 -26.77
N GLY A 117 -20.17 -8.65 -26.65
CA GLY A 117 -19.38 -9.13 -27.79
C GLY A 117 -19.17 -10.65 -27.89
N LEU A 118 -19.73 -11.44 -26.95
CA LEU A 118 -19.47 -12.89 -26.90
C LEU A 118 -20.70 -13.76 -27.21
N GLU A 119 -21.84 -13.16 -27.55
CA GLU A 119 -23.04 -13.90 -27.96
C GLU A 119 -23.39 -13.63 -29.43
N GLY A 120 -23.09 -14.61 -30.28
CA GLY A 120 -23.46 -14.69 -31.69
C GLY A 120 -22.41 -15.52 -32.42
N ASP A 121 -22.62 -16.77 -32.81
CA ASP A 121 -23.84 -17.42 -33.22
C ASP A 121 -23.73 -18.93 -32.91
N SER A 122 -24.81 -19.51 -32.41
CA SER A 122 -24.91 -20.95 -32.15
C SER A 122 -26.21 -21.47 -32.74
N HIS A 123 -26.23 -21.72 -34.04
CA HIS A 123 -27.12 -22.65 -34.76
C HIS A 123 -26.61 -22.72 -36.22
N GLU A 124 -26.46 -23.86 -36.89
CA GLU A 124 -27.40 -24.95 -37.07
C GLU A 124 -26.69 -26.25 -37.53
N ALA A 125 -27.31 -27.39 -37.25
CA ALA A 125 -26.89 -28.70 -37.74
C ALA A 125 -27.02 -28.80 -39.27
N PRO A 126 -26.24 -29.67 -39.96
CA PRO A 126 -26.26 -29.73 -41.42
C PRO A 126 -27.47 -30.56 -41.92
N ASP A 127 -28.28 -29.96 -42.79
CA ASP A 127 -29.17 -30.72 -43.67
C ASP A 127 -28.37 -31.25 -44.87
N GLU A 128 -28.36 -32.57 -45.01
CA GLU A 128 -27.88 -33.29 -46.18
C GLU A 128 -28.80 -32.99 -47.37
N ASP A 129 -28.30 -32.33 -48.40
CA ASP A 129 -28.46 -32.79 -49.79
C ASP A 129 -27.62 -31.94 -50.76
N GLY A 130 -26.86 -32.64 -51.61
CA GLY A 130 -25.76 -32.08 -52.37
C GLY A 130 -26.13 -31.24 -53.59
N GLN A 131 -25.27 -30.27 -53.88
CA GLN A 131 -24.83 -29.96 -55.24
C GLN A 131 -23.52 -29.14 -55.15
N LEU A 132 -22.45 -29.65 -55.76
CA LEU A 132 -21.18 -28.95 -55.93
C LEU A 132 -21.38 -27.73 -56.85
N VAL A 133 -21.07 -26.54 -56.35
CA VAL A 133 -20.73 -25.37 -57.18
C VAL A 133 -19.38 -24.85 -56.71
N ALA A 134 -18.45 -24.73 -57.64
CA ALA A 134 -17.11 -24.22 -57.44
C ALA A 134 -17.11 -22.68 -57.46
N ASP A 135 -16.13 -22.13 -56.76
CA ASP A 135 -15.49 -20.84 -57.00
C ASP A 135 -16.32 -19.58 -56.70
N ASP A 136 -16.15 -19.06 -55.48
CA ASP A 136 -15.77 -17.65 -55.32
C ASP A 136 -14.93 -17.51 -54.05
N GLY A 137 -13.72 -16.99 -54.20
CA GLY A 137 -12.82 -16.69 -53.10
C GLY A 137 -13.39 -15.53 -52.30
N SER A 138 -14.14 -15.86 -51.26
CA SER A 138 -14.66 -14.89 -50.29
C SER A 138 -13.54 -14.50 -49.32
N ASP A 139 -12.74 -13.50 -49.73
CA ASP A 139 -12.00 -12.60 -48.84
C ASP A 139 -13.00 -11.72 -48.05
N ALA A 140 -13.88 -12.34 -47.25
CA ALA A 140 -14.98 -11.62 -46.57
C ALA A 140 -15.00 -11.78 -45.03
N ASP A 141 -14.14 -12.62 -44.46
CA ASP A 141 -14.05 -12.77 -43.00
C ASP A 141 -12.97 -11.85 -42.36
N ASP A 142 -12.02 -11.32 -43.13
CA ASP A 142 -10.94 -10.46 -42.59
C ASP A 142 -11.36 -8.98 -42.36
N GLU A 143 -12.41 -8.48 -43.02
CA GLU A 143 -12.80 -7.05 -42.94
C GLU A 143 -13.61 -6.70 -41.67
N VAL A 144 -14.23 -7.68 -41.01
CA VAL A 144 -15.10 -7.45 -39.85
C VAL A 144 -14.33 -7.47 -38.52
N GLU A 145 -13.22 -8.21 -38.43
CA GLU A 145 -12.41 -8.30 -37.20
C GLU A 145 -11.58 -7.03 -36.95
N GLY A 146 -11.04 -6.41 -38.01
CA GLY A 146 -10.21 -5.19 -37.91
C GLY A 146 -10.83 -4.03 -37.12
N PRO A 147 -12.05 -3.57 -37.43
CA PRO A 147 -12.70 -2.50 -36.67
C PRO A 147 -13.05 -2.90 -35.24
N ALA A 148 -13.43 -4.16 -34.98
CA ALA A 148 -13.68 -4.66 -33.63
C ALA A 148 -12.40 -4.69 -32.77
N ILE A 149 -11.27 -5.12 -33.36
CA ILE A 149 -9.95 -5.10 -32.71
C ILE A 149 -9.49 -3.66 -32.44
N ALA A 150 -9.72 -2.73 -33.37
CA ALA A 150 -9.40 -1.32 -33.17
C ALA A 150 -10.17 -0.72 -31.98
N THR A 151 -11.47 -0.99 -31.87
CA THR A 151 -12.27 -0.57 -30.72
C THR A 151 -11.77 -1.16 -29.40
N LEU A 152 -11.39 -2.45 -29.39
CA LEU A 152 -10.81 -3.07 -28.20
C LEU A 152 -9.46 -2.43 -27.81
N ALA A 153 -8.61 -2.12 -28.78
CA ALA A 153 -7.32 -1.47 -28.54
C ALA A 153 -7.49 -0.03 -28.02
N GLU A 154 -8.45 0.74 -28.54
CA GLU A 154 -8.78 2.07 -28.05
C GLU A 154 -9.25 2.02 -26.58
N ARG A 155 -10.18 1.11 -26.26
CA ARG A 155 -10.66 0.91 -24.89
C ARG A 155 -9.55 0.46 -23.95
N LEU A 156 -8.67 -0.44 -24.37
CA LEU A 156 -7.51 -0.86 -23.57
C LEU A 156 -6.62 0.34 -23.26
N ASN A 157 -6.31 1.18 -24.27
CA ASN A 157 -5.48 2.36 -24.07
C ASN A 157 -6.11 3.40 -23.12
N GLU A 158 -7.45 3.55 -23.14
CA GLU A 158 -8.18 4.39 -22.17
C GLU A 158 -8.01 3.87 -20.74
N PHE A 159 -8.19 2.56 -20.51
CA PHE A 159 -8.02 1.96 -19.19
C PHE A 159 -6.57 2.01 -18.70
N GLU A 160 -5.59 1.78 -19.58
CA GLU A 160 -4.18 1.95 -19.23
C GLU A 160 -3.84 3.41 -18.89
N ALA A 161 -4.47 4.39 -19.56
CA ALA A 161 -4.31 5.80 -19.22
C ALA A 161 -4.88 6.10 -17.83
N LEU A 162 -6.07 5.59 -17.52
CA LEU A 162 -6.67 5.71 -16.21
C LEU A 162 -5.79 5.08 -15.10
N GLU A 163 -5.23 3.89 -15.34
CA GLU A 163 -4.33 3.25 -14.37
C GLU A 163 -3.07 4.11 -14.10
N ARG A 164 -2.51 4.72 -15.15
CA ARG A 164 -1.36 5.64 -15.02
C ARG A 164 -1.72 6.86 -14.17
N GLU A 165 -2.88 7.46 -14.40
CA GLU A 165 -3.38 8.61 -13.62
C GLU A 165 -3.63 8.24 -12.15
N LEU A 166 -4.29 7.11 -11.90
CA LEU A 166 -4.58 6.62 -10.54
C LEU A 166 -3.29 6.31 -9.78
N SER A 167 -2.30 5.73 -10.47
CA SER A 167 -0.95 5.50 -9.94
C SER A 167 -0.22 6.81 -9.57
N LEU A 168 -0.44 7.89 -10.32
CA LEU A 168 0.12 9.22 -10.02
C LEU A 168 -0.58 9.84 -8.79
N ALA A 169 -1.91 9.83 -8.76
CA ALA A 169 -2.70 10.37 -7.67
C ALA A 169 -2.36 9.68 -6.34
N GLN A 170 -2.28 8.35 -6.34
CA GLN A 170 -1.94 7.58 -5.15
C GLN A 170 -0.53 7.87 -4.64
N ARG A 171 0.47 8.00 -5.55
CA ARG A 171 1.84 8.36 -5.17
C ARG A 171 1.91 9.75 -4.55
N TRP A 172 1.21 10.72 -5.11
CA TRP A 172 1.15 12.07 -4.55
C TRP A 172 0.52 12.07 -3.15
N ALA A 173 -0.63 11.41 -2.98
CA ALA A 173 -1.33 11.35 -1.70
C ALA A 173 -0.43 10.73 -0.62
N GLN A 174 0.23 9.62 -0.95
CA GLN A 174 1.16 8.96 -0.05
C GLN A 174 2.36 9.85 0.32
N GLY A 175 2.92 10.59 -0.64
CA GLY A 175 3.99 11.55 -0.39
C GLY A 175 3.54 12.65 0.58
N ARG A 176 2.33 13.18 0.39
CA ARG A 176 1.74 14.20 1.27
C ARG A 176 1.50 13.68 2.68
N ILE A 177 0.93 12.49 2.82
CA ILE A 177 0.72 11.82 4.12
C ILE A 177 2.06 11.62 4.84
N THR A 178 3.08 11.14 4.14
CA THR A 178 4.41 10.93 4.72
C THR A 178 5.02 12.25 5.23
N ALA A 179 4.95 13.31 4.42
CA ALA A 179 5.44 14.63 4.81
C ALA A 179 4.69 15.19 6.03
N LEU A 180 3.37 14.99 6.10
CA LEU A 180 2.56 15.39 7.27
C LEU A 180 2.97 14.59 8.52
N ARG A 181 3.12 13.27 8.42
CA ARG A 181 3.59 12.42 9.52
C ARG A 181 4.97 12.83 10.02
N GLU A 182 5.92 13.12 9.14
CA GLU A 182 7.26 13.60 9.53
C GLU A 182 7.19 14.98 10.20
N ALA A 183 6.36 15.88 9.67
CA ALA A 183 6.19 17.20 10.24
C ALA A 183 5.47 17.15 11.61
N LEU A 184 4.62 16.17 11.83
CA LEU A 184 3.97 15.89 13.11
C LEU A 184 4.98 15.29 14.10
N ALA A 185 5.76 14.30 13.66
CA ALA A 185 6.84 13.67 14.43
C ALA A 185 7.87 14.69 14.95
N LYS A 186 8.24 15.69 14.14
CA LYS A 186 9.20 16.74 14.54
C LYS A 186 8.67 17.69 15.61
N ARG A 187 7.35 17.76 15.81
CA ARG A 187 6.71 18.69 16.76
C ARG A 187 6.33 18.03 18.06
N VAL A 188 6.29 16.71 18.09
CA VAL A 188 6.00 15.93 19.30
C VAL A 188 7.31 15.27 19.72
N ASP A 189 7.97 15.88 20.69
CA ASP A 189 9.32 15.50 21.11
C ASP A 189 9.36 14.14 21.86
N HIS A 190 8.23 13.62 22.35
CA HIS A 190 8.15 12.44 23.23
C HIS A 190 7.07 11.45 22.72
N GLY A 191 7.43 10.16 22.66
CA GLY A 191 6.55 9.08 22.19
C GLY A 191 6.92 8.48 20.82
N ASP A 192 6.25 7.38 20.45
CA ASP A 192 6.34 6.80 19.10
C ASP A 192 5.56 7.71 18.12
N PRO A 193 6.22 8.32 17.11
CA PRO A 193 5.55 9.21 16.17
C PRO A 193 4.36 8.59 15.44
N ARG A 194 4.36 7.27 15.24
CA ARG A 194 3.24 6.55 14.61
C ARG A 194 2.03 6.52 15.53
N LEU A 195 2.26 6.21 16.81
CA LEU A 195 1.21 6.17 17.81
C LEU A 195 0.62 7.56 18.04
N VAL A 196 1.48 8.57 18.18
CA VAL A 196 1.06 9.97 18.31
C VAL A 196 0.19 10.40 17.11
N SER A 197 0.64 10.09 15.89
CA SER A 197 -0.14 10.39 14.68
C SER A 197 -1.50 9.68 14.68
N ALA A 198 -1.53 8.40 15.08
CA ALA A 198 -2.77 7.62 15.12
C ALA A 198 -3.76 8.16 16.16
N VAL A 199 -3.27 8.54 17.35
CA VAL A 199 -4.07 9.16 18.41
C VAL A 199 -4.65 10.50 17.94
N LEU A 200 -3.84 11.39 17.34
CA LEU A 200 -4.34 12.68 16.85
C LEU A 200 -5.34 12.53 15.69
N VAL A 201 -5.15 11.56 14.80
CA VAL A 201 -6.12 11.27 13.73
C VAL A 201 -7.44 10.76 14.31
N ALA A 202 -7.39 9.82 15.27
CA ALA A 202 -8.60 9.33 15.92
C ALA A 202 -9.40 10.45 16.60
N VAL A 203 -8.72 11.36 17.31
CA VAL A 203 -9.38 12.53 17.92
C VAL A 203 -9.92 13.49 16.86
N ALA A 204 -9.20 13.70 15.75
CA ALA A 204 -9.66 14.53 14.63
C ALA A 204 -10.90 13.93 13.94
N ASP A 205 -10.98 12.60 13.86
CA ASP A 205 -12.10 11.86 13.28
C ASP A 205 -13.30 11.75 14.25
N GLY A 206 -13.17 12.29 15.47
CA GLY A 206 -14.27 12.46 16.43
C GLY A 206 -14.26 11.47 17.60
N ALA A 207 -13.23 10.63 17.73
CA ALA A 207 -13.07 9.79 18.90
C ALA A 207 -12.76 10.65 20.13
N THR A 208 -13.63 10.58 21.14
CA THR A 208 -13.53 11.48 22.30
C THR A 208 -13.13 10.76 23.58
N GLN A 209 -13.33 9.45 23.68
CA GLN A 209 -12.98 8.67 24.87
C GLN A 209 -11.75 7.80 24.63
N VAL A 210 -10.97 7.53 25.69
CA VAL A 210 -9.71 6.76 25.62
C VAL A 210 -9.91 5.39 24.98
N GLU A 211 -11.03 4.72 25.28
CA GLU A 211 -11.38 3.39 24.78
C GLU A 211 -11.71 3.39 23.29
N GLU A 212 -12.28 4.49 22.79
CA GLU A 212 -12.57 4.70 21.37
C GLU A 212 -11.27 4.98 20.62
N ILE A 213 -10.48 5.94 21.13
CA ILE A 213 -9.17 6.31 20.58
C ILE A 213 -8.22 5.10 20.58
N SER A 214 -8.23 4.27 21.62
CA SER A 214 -7.46 3.02 21.72
C SER A 214 -7.79 2.02 20.62
N ARG A 215 -9.08 1.88 20.29
CA ARG A 215 -9.52 0.97 19.23
C ARG A 215 -9.08 1.48 17.86
N GLU A 216 -9.25 2.78 17.62
CA GLU A 216 -8.93 3.43 16.35
C GLU A 216 -7.41 3.51 16.11
N ALA A 217 -6.63 3.77 17.17
CA ALA A 217 -5.18 3.82 17.12
C ALA A 217 -4.50 2.44 17.25
N GLU A 218 -5.28 1.36 17.37
CA GLU A 218 -4.81 -0.02 17.58
C GLU A 218 -3.77 -0.15 18.71
N ALA A 219 -3.95 0.59 19.81
CA ALA A 219 -2.99 0.68 20.90
C ALA A 219 -3.66 0.47 22.27
N PRO A 220 -2.97 -0.09 23.29
CA PRO A 220 -3.56 -0.31 24.61
C PRO A 220 -4.02 1.01 25.27
N PRO A 221 -5.17 1.04 25.98
CA PRO A 221 -5.73 2.27 26.55
C PRO A 221 -4.76 3.06 27.43
N ARG A 222 -3.95 2.36 28.25
CA ARG A 222 -2.94 3.00 29.11
C ARG A 222 -1.90 3.78 28.32
N VAL A 223 -1.44 3.22 27.19
CA VAL A 223 -0.44 3.87 26.34
C VAL A 223 -1.07 5.07 25.62
N VAL A 224 -2.35 4.95 25.24
CA VAL A 224 -3.10 6.07 24.67
C VAL A 224 -3.32 7.19 25.69
N GLU A 225 -3.66 6.86 26.94
CA GLU A 225 -3.73 7.82 28.05
C GLU A 225 -2.42 8.57 28.25
N ASP A 226 -1.29 7.85 28.33
CA ASP A 226 0.04 8.45 28.50
C ASP A 226 0.33 9.46 27.36
N VAL A 227 0.02 9.08 26.12
CA VAL A 227 0.21 9.94 24.94
C VAL A 227 -0.72 11.16 24.95
N LEU A 228 -2.00 10.99 25.32
CA LEU A 228 -2.95 12.09 25.41
C LEU A 228 -2.55 13.08 26.51
N GLU A 229 -2.04 12.61 27.64
CA GLU A 229 -1.52 13.46 28.71
C GLU A 229 -0.29 14.26 28.27
N GLU A 230 0.64 13.64 27.54
CA GLU A 230 1.79 14.33 26.95
C GLU A 230 1.35 15.39 25.92
N LEU A 231 0.42 15.05 25.03
CA LEU A 231 -0.13 15.97 24.05
C LEU A 231 -0.89 17.14 24.71
N ALA A 232 -1.54 16.90 25.85
CA ALA A 232 -2.21 17.93 26.63
C ALA A 232 -1.23 18.89 27.30
N ALA A 233 -0.13 18.35 27.84
CA ALA A 233 0.96 19.16 28.37
C ALA A 233 1.60 20.04 27.28
N GLY A 234 1.62 19.55 26.04
CA GLY A 234 2.03 20.30 24.85
C GLY A 234 0.99 21.29 24.31
N GLY A 235 -0.22 21.32 24.87
CA GLY A 235 -1.32 22.19 24.41
C GLY A 235 -1.90 21.80 23.04
N ILE A 236 -1.77 20.54 22.65
CA ILE A 236 -2.25 20.03 21.35
C ILE A 236 -3.67 19.45 21.49
N VAL A 237 -3.94 18.79 22.62
CA VAL A 237 -5.27 18.26 22.97
C VAL A 237 -5.71 18.85 24.31
N GLU A 238 -7.01 18.93 24.53
CA GLU A 238 -7.60 19.33 25.80
C GLU A 238 -8.49 18.21 26.35
N ARG A 239 -8.64 18.18 27.68
CA ARG A 239 -9.47 17.20 28.38
C ARG A 239 -10.65 17.88 29.06
N GLU A 240 -11.85 17.62 28.57
CA GLU A 240 -13.10 17.99 29.21
C GLU A 240 -13.71 16.79 29.95
N GLY A 241 -13.33 16.64 31.22
CA GLY A 241 -13.77 15.51 32.06
C GLY A 241 -13.16 14.19 31.58
N ARG A 242 -13.96 13.39 30.85
CA ARG A 242 -13.52 12.11 30.25
C ARG A 242 -13.37 12.17 28.73
N HIS A 243 -13.62 13.32 28.14
CA HIS A 243 -13.56 13.52 26.70
C HIS A 243 -12.28 14.29 26.34
N TRP A 244 -11.70 13.90 25.21
CA TRP A 244 -10.52 14.50 24.63
C TRP A 244 -10.90 15.16 23.30
N SER A 245 -10.38 16.36 23.05
CA SER A 245 -10.55 17.10 21.80
C SER A 245 -9.23 17.76 21.39
N LEU A 246 -9.09 18.07 20.11
CA LEU A 246 -8.00 18.91 19.62
C LEU A 246 -8.25 20.35 20.07
N VAL A 247 -7.19 21.04 20.51
CA VAL A 247 -7.27 22.47 20.82
C VAL A 247 -7.52 23.23 19.51
N SER A 248 -8.62 23.98 19.45
CA SER A 248 -9.02 24.80 18.29
C SER A 248 -8.39 26.19 18.27
#